data_AF-A0A0Q9SYK8-F1
#
_entry.id   AF-A0A0Q9SYK8-F1
#
_cell.length_a   1.000
_cell.length_b   1.000
_cell.length_c   1.000
_cell.angle_alpha   90.00
_cell.angle_beta   90.00
_cell.angle_gamma   90.00
#
_symmetry.space_group_name_H-M   'P 1'
#
loop_
_entity.id
_entity.type
_entity.pdbx_description
1 polymer ?
#
loop_
_entity_poly.entity_id
_entity_poly.type
_entity_poly.pdbx_seq_one_letter_code
_entity_poly.pdbx_strand_id
1 'polypeptide(L)'
;MSFAGAELRWEHQRDREAKGLDRKGRMTYRTTWNHLIVSNEGRAAAEGLTFTVEPVGDTEFHFEAVDAPFDLRPGSEMAWSLIPFGGWGTTGTNVLVKAQWHEGDQVKEGEWTVTLMS
;
A
#
# COMPACT_ATOMS: atom_id res chain seq x y z
N MET A 1 -16.56 -4.30 23.55
CA MET A 1 -16.24 -5.51 22.77
C MET A 1 -15.00 -5.17 21.96
N SER A 2 -13.83 -5.75 22.30
CA SER A 2 -12.61 -5.61 21.49
C SER A 2 -12.48 -6.86 20.65
N PHE A 3 -12.50 -6.73 19.33
CA PHE A 3 -12.07 -7.83 18.48
C PHE A 3 -10.57 -8.03 18.72
N ALA A 4 -10.17 -9.23 19.12
CA ALA A 4 -8.79 -9.54 19.52
C ALA A 4 -7.91 -10.04 18.37
N GLY A 5 -8.39 -9.89 17.12
CA GLY A 5 -7.75 -10.40 15.90
C GLY A 5 -6.67 -9.49 15.35
N ALA A 6 -6.25 -9.78 14.13
CA ALA A 6 -5.45 -8.87 13.33
C ALA A 6 -6.34 -7.72 12.85
N GLU A 7 -5.78 -6.51 12.79
CA GLU A 7 -6.48 -5.33 12.27
C GLU A 7 -5.59 -4.72 11.19
N LEU A 8 -5.86 -5.09 9.95
CA LEU A 8 -5.07 -4.65 8.81
C LEU A 8 -5.49 -3.25 8.36
N ARG A 9 -4.49 -2.38 8.18
CA ARG A 9 -4.64 -1.07 7.57
C ARG A 9 -3.73 -0.97 6.37
N TRP A 10 -4.26 -0.39 5.30
CA TRP A 10 -3.56 -0.17 4.05
C TRP A 10 -3.48 1.31 3.75
N GLU A 11 -2.30 1.78 3.35
CA GLU A 11 -2.11 3.15 2.91
C GLU A 11 -1.00 3.26 1.87
N HIS A 12 -1.06 4.31 1.06
CA HIS A 12 -0.01 4.62 0.11
C HIS A 12 0.77 5.83 0.60
N GLN A 13 2.06 5.65 0.85
CA GLN A 13 2.97 6.72 1.28
C GLN A 13 3.90 7.15 0.15
N ARG A 14 4.16 8.46 0.10
CA ARG A 14 5.03 9.04 -0.92
C ARG A 14 5.82 10.22 -0.38
N ASP A 15 7.14 10.09 -0.46
CA ASP A 15 8.07 11.15 -0.08
C ASP A 15 8.90 11.62 -1.27
N ARG A 16 9.17 12.93 -1.27
CA ARG A 16 10.04 13.59 -2.24
C ARG A 16 11.07 14.45 -1.51
N GLU A 17 12.30 14.42 -1.99
CA GLU A 17 13.37 15.30 -1.53
C GLU A 17 13.74 16.34 -2.61
N ALA A 18 14.19 17.51 -2.17
CA ALA A 18 14.71 18.53 -3.07
C ALA A 18 16.06 18.07 -3.65
N LYS A 19 16.16 18.01 -4.98
CA LYS A 19 17.36 17.57 -5.71
C LYS A 19 18.25 18.76 -6.16
N GLY A 20 17.76 19.99 -6.01
CA GLY A 20 18.44 21.22 -6.42
C GLY A 20 17.73 21.91 -7.59
N LEU A 21 18.37 22.91 -8.19
CA LEU A 21 17.76 23.73 -9.24
C LEU A 21 18.05 23.17 -10.64
N ASP A 22 17.07 23.24 -11.54
CA ASP A 22 17.29 23.04 -12.98
C ASP A 22 18.06 24.22 -13.61
N ARG A 23 18.40 24.10 -14.90
CA ARG A 23 19.09 25.17 -15.66
C ARG A 23 18.31 26.48 -15.75
N LYS A 24 17.01 26.49 -15.38
CA LYS A 24 16.13 27.66 -15.36
C LYS A 24 15.88 28.17 -13.93
N GLY A 25 16.62 27.65 -12.94
CA GLY A 25 16.50 28.04 -11.54
C GLY A 25 15.26 27.48 -10.83
N ARG A 26 14.56 26.48 -11.39
CA ARG A 26 13.39 25.87 -10.76
C ARG A 26 13.81 24.70 -9.89
N MET A 27 13.20 24.58 -8.71
CA MET A 27 13.45 23.45 -7.82
C MET A 27 13.01 22.13 -8.48
N THR A 28 13.93 21.18 -8.50
CA THR A 28 13.71 19.81 -8.94
C THR A 28 13.59 18.92 -7.71
N TYR A 29 12.75 17.89 -7.82
CA TYR A 29 12.50 16.93 -6.75
C TYR A 29 12.82 15.53 -7.23
N ARG A 30 13.23 14.67 -6.30
CA ARG A 30 13.36 13.22 -6.51
C ARG A 30 12.39 12.51 -5.57
N THR A 31 11.63 11.56 -6.09
CA THR A 31 10.85 10.64 -5.25
C THR A 31 11.80 9.66 -4.58
N THR A 32 11.76 9.60 -3.25
CA THR A 32 12.58 8.70 -2.42
C THR A 32 11.77 7.54 -1.86
N TRP A 33 10.45 7.72 -1.74
CA TRP A 33 9.53 6.70 -1.25
C TRP A 33 8.23 6.76 -2.05
N ASN A 34 7.74 5.61 -2.50
CA ASN A 34 6.45 5.48 -3.17
C ASN A 34 5.94 4.04 -2.97
N HIS A 35 5.27 3.81 -1.85
CA HIS A 35 4.98 2.46 -1.40
C HIS A 35 3.53 2.30 -0.97
N LEU A 36 2.97 1.14 -1.29
CA LEU A 36 1.82 0.60 -0.58
C LEU A 36 2.34 -0.05 0.71
N ILE A 37 1.74 0.34 1.82
CA ILE A 37 2.08 -0.13 3.15
C ILE A 37 0.87 -0.88 3.72
N VAL A 38 1.14 -2.05 4.29
CA VAL A 38 0.21 -2.73 5.18
C VAL A 38 0.76 -2.68 6.60
N SER A 39 -0.08 -2.31 7.55
CA SER A 39 0.21 -2.42 8.99
C SER A 39 -0.82 -3.32 9.65
N ASN A 40 -0.39 -4.02 10.70
CA ASN A 40 -1.29 -4.76 11.60
C ASN A 40 -1.35 -4.04 12.94
N GLU A 41 -2.41 -3.25 13.14
CA GLU A 41 -2.66 -2.51 14.38
C GLU A 41 -3.38 -3.38 15.44
N GLY A 42 -3.71 -4.61 15.09
CA GLY A 42 -4.44 -5.56 15.92
C GLY A 42 -3.57 -6.23 16.97
N ARG A 43 -4.14 -7.27 17.60
CA ARG A 43 -3.50 -8.03 18.70
C ARG A 43 -3.11 -9.45 18.32
N ALA A 44 -3.55 -9.94 17.17
CA ALA A 44 -3.16 -11.24 16.61
C ALA A 44 -2.35 -11.05 15.31
N ALA A 45 -1.54 -12.05 14.97
CA ALA A 45 -0.84 -12.06 13.68
C ALA A 45 -1.82 -12.33 12.54
N ALA A 46 -1.59 -11.73 11.38
CA ALA A 46 -2.20 -12.16 10.12
C ALA A 46 -1.28 -13.19 9.48
N GLU A 47 -1.58 -14.46 9.68
CA GLU A 47 -0.75 -15.59 9.24
C GLU A 47 -1.02 -15.92 7.77
N GLY A 48 0.04 -16.21 7.00
CA GLY A 48 -0.07 -16.55 5.58
C GLY A 48 -0.81 -15.49 4.75
N LEU A 49 -0.64 -14.21 5.10
CA LEU A 49 -1.26 -13.09 4.42
C LEU A 49 -0.86 -13.08 2.94
N THR A 50 -1.88 -13.04 2.09
CA THR A 50 -1.77 -12.80 0.64
C THR A 50 -2.67 -11.64 0.26
N PHE A 51 -2.32 -10.91 -0.79
CA PHE A 51 -3.17 -9.85 -1.30
C PHE A 51 -2.96 -9.58 -2.79
N THR A 52 -3.98 -9.01 -3.41
CA THR A 52 -3.92 -8.45 -4.76
C THR A 52 -4.16 -6.94 -4.72
N VAL A 53 -3.62 -6.24 -5.72
CA VAL A 53 -3.83 -4.81 -5.92
C VAL A 53 -4.40 -4.62 -7.31
N GLU A 54 -5.63 -4.12 -7.38
CA GLU A 54 -6.37 -3.92 -8.63
C GLU A 54 -6.62 -2.42 -8.87
N PRO A 55 -6.55 -1.92 -10.11
CA PRO A 55 -6.90 -0.54 -10.39
C PRO A 55 -8.39 -0.28 -10.20
N VAL A 56 -8.75 0.86 -9.61
CA VAL A 56 -10.13 1.37 -9.62
C VAL A 56 -10.27 2.40 -10.72
N GLY A 57 -11.19 2.18 -11.65
CA GLY A 57 -11.42 3.08 -12.80
C GLY A 57 -10.25 3.07 -13.78
N ASP A 58 -9.77 4.25 -14.16
CA ASP A 58 -8.64 4.48 -15.05
C ASP A 58 -7.31 4.69 -14.30
N THR A 59 -7.23 4.21 -13.04
CA THR A 59 -5.99 4.26 -12.27
C THR A 59 -4.93 3.37 -12.94
N GLU A 60 -3.77 3.93 -13.25
CA GLU A 60 -2.61 3.19 -13.75
C GLU A 60 -1.49 3.22 -12.71
N PHE A 61 -0.77 2.10 -12.54
CA PHE A 61 0.36 2.03 -11.62
C PHE A 61 1.32 0.91 -11.99
N HIS A 62 2.55 1.03 -11.51
CA HIS A 62 3.49 -0.08 -11.41
C HIS A 62 3.50 -0.61 -9.99
N PHE A 63 3.37 -1.93 -9.85
CA PHE A 63 3.43 -2.61 -8.58
C PHE A 63 4.22 -3.89 -8.74
N GLU A 64 5.18 -4.09 -7.84
CA GLU A 64 5.90 -5.36 -7.73
C GLU A 64 5.12 -6.25 -6.76
N ALA A 65 4.53 -7.31 -7.29
CA ALA A 65 3.64 -8.18 -6.54
C ALA A 65 4.36 -8.95 -5.44
N VAL A 66 3.58 -9.44 -4.48
CA VAL A 66 4.09 -10.34 -3.45
C VAL A 66 4.19 -11.75 -4.01
N ASP A 67 5.40 -12.28 -4.08
CA ASP A 67 5.67 -13.58 -4.69
C ASP A 67 5.32 -14.78 -3.78
N ALA A 68 5.14 -14.55 -2.48
CA ALA A 68 4.83 -15.61 -1.51
C ALA A 68 4.01 -15.09 -0.31
N PRO A 69 3.12 -15.93 0.27
CA PRO A 69 2.44 -15.60 1.52
C PRO A 69 3.43 -15.25 2.64
N PHE A 70 3.06 -14.31 3.51
CA PHE A 70 3.91 -13.85 4.61
C PHE A 70 3.09 -13.62 5.89
N ASP A 71 3.74 -13.68 7.05
CA ASP A 71 3.09 -13.38 8.32
C ASP A 71 3.29 -11.92 8.69
N LEU A 72 2.20 -11.22 9.04
CA LEU A 72 2.25 -9.85 9.55
C LEU A 72 1.91 -9.83 11.04
N ARG A 73 2.94 -9.64 11.87
CA ARG A 73 2.83 -9.65 13.33
C ARG A 73 2.10 -8.42 13.87
N PRO A 74 1.51 -8.49 15.08
CA PRO A 74 0.95 -7.31 15.76
C PRO A 74 1.99 -6.18 15.87
N GLY A 75 1.57 -4.95 15.55
CA GLY A 75 2.41 -3.76 15.62
C GLY A 75 3.55 -3.72 14.58
N SER A 76 3.46 -4.51 13.52
CA SER A 76 4.42 -4.49 12.42
C SER A 76 3.81 -3.98 11.13
N GLU A 77 4.68 -3.56 10.22
CA GLU A 77 4.32 -3.08 8.88
C GLU A 77 5.25 -3.69 7.82
N MET A 78 4.73 -3.77 6.60
CA MET A 78 5.47 -4.17 5.41
C MET A 78 5.13 -3.20 4.27
N ALA A 79 6.09 -2.98 3.37
CA ALA A 79 5.97 -2.01 2.29
C ALA A 79 6.45 -2.57 0.97
N TRP A 80 5.74 -2.26 -0.11
CA TRP A 80 6.09 -2.62 -1.49
C TRP A 80 6.00 -1.41 -2.40
N SER A 81 6.90 -1.33 -3.38
CA SER A 81 6.92 -0.25 -4.36
C SER A 81 5.60 -0.23 -5.14
N LEU A 82 4.86 0.86 -5.02
CA LEU A 82 3.66 1.13 -5.81
C LEU A 82 3.81 2.54 -6.38
N ILE A 83 3.94 2.62 -7.71
CA ILE A 83 4.19 3.87 -8.40
C ILE A 83 2.99 4.17 -9.30
N PRO A 84 2.07 5.09 -8.91
CA PRO A 84 1.03 5.56 -9.80
C PRO A 84 1.62 6.17 -11.07
N PHE A 85 1.01 5.83 -12.20
CA PHE A 85 1.21 6.46 -13.50
C PHE A 85 -0.02 7.31 -13.82
N GLY A 86 0.20 8.46 -14.45
CA GLY A 86 -0.88 9.41 -14.73
C GLY A 86 -0.45 10.82 -14.34
N GLY A 87 -0.39 11.68 -15.34
CA GLY A 87 -0.07 13.09 -15.17
C GLY A 87 -1.27 13.86 -14.62
N TRP A 88 -0.96 14.90 -13.84
CA TRP A 88 -1.76 16.10 -13.60
C TRP A 88 -3.14 16.11 -14.27
N GLY A 89 -4.19 15.77 -13.51
CA GLY A 89 -5.51 16.39 -13.69
C GLY A 89 -6.73 15.49 -13.89
N THR A 90 -6.63 14.21 -14.26
CA THR A 90 -7.86 13.43 -14.56
C THR A 90 -7.83 11.92 -14.35
N THR A 91 -6.68 11.29 -14.12
CA THR A 91 -6.64 9.83 -13.91
C THR A 91 -7.07 9.45 -12.50
N GLY A 92 -7.74 8.31 -12.38
CA GLY A 92 -8.07 7.67 -11.10
C GLY A 92 -6.85 7.59 -10.19
N THR A 93 -7.09 7.75 -8.90
CA THR A 93 -6.06 7.74 -7.85
C THR A 93 -6.33 6.64 -6.84
N ASN A 94 -7.09 5.60 -7.19
CA ASN A 94 -7.53 4.61 -6.22
C ASN A 94 -7.21 3.19 -6.69
N VAL A 95 -6.79 2.35 -5.75
CA VAL A 95 -6.63 0.91 -5.95
C VAL A 95 -7.50 0.15 -4.98
N LEU A 96 -7.94 -1.04 -5.38
CA LEU A 96 -8.62 -1.99 -4.52
C LEU A 96 -7.60 -3.03 -4.07
N VAL A 97 -7.40 -3.12 -2.76
CA VAL A 97 -6.62 -4.18 -2.12
C VAL A 97 -7.58 -5.24 -1.61
N LYS A 98 -7.40 -6.48 -2.05
CA LYS A 98 -8.10 -7.64 -1.51
C LYS A 98 -7.10 -8.53 -0.83
N ALA A 99 -7.33 -8.86 0.44
CA ALA A 99 -6.40 -9.68 1.21
C ALA A 99 -7.10 -10.85 1.88
N GLN A 100 -6.34 -11.92 2.07
CA GLN A 100 -6.75 -13.12 2.78
C GLN A 100 -5.64 -13.53 3.75
N TRP A 101 -6.01 -13.91 4.97
CA TRP A 101 -5.09 -14.37 6.00
C TRP A 101 -5.75 -15.39 6.92
N HIS A 102 -4.96 -15.94 7.85
CA HIS A 102 -5.42 -16.82 8.90
C HIS A 102 -5.25 -16.19 10.28
N GLU A 103 -6.23 -16.47 11.16
CA GLU A 103 -6.13 -16.27 12.60
C GLU A 103 -6.34 -17.64 13.26
N GLY A 104 -5.24 -18.38 13.45
CA GLY A 104 -5.32 -19.81 13.77
C GLY A 104 -6.01 -20.60 12.65
N ASP A 105 -7.00 -21.42 13.00
CA ASP A 105 -7.73 -22.24 12.02
C ASP A 105 -8.79 -21.46 11.22
N GLN A 106 -8.95 -20.16 11.48
CA GLN A 106 -9.95 -19.33 10.81
C GLN A 106 -9.36 -18.55 9.65
N VAL A 107 -9.91 -18.77 8.45
CA VAL A 107 -9.67 -17.90 7.29
C VAL A 107 -10.39 -16.56 7.49
N LYS A 108 -9.70 -15.48 7.19
CA LYS A 108 -10.19 -14.11 7.19
C LYS A 108 -9.93 -13.47 5.83
N GLU A 109 -10.80 -12.54 5.46
CA GLU A 109 -10.73 -11.81 4.20
C GLU A 109 -11.06 -10.34 4.46
N GLY A 110 -10.55 -9.45 3.60
CA GLY A 110 -10.86 -8.04 3.66
C GLY A 110 -10.59 -7.33 2.34
N GLU A 111 -11.31 -6.23 2.15
CA GLU A 111 -11.18 -5.37 0.98
C GLU A 111 -11.04 -3.90 1.40
N TRP A 112 -10.10 -3.19 0.78
CA TRP A 112 -9.82 -1.78 1.08
C TRP A 112 -9.65 -0.99 -0.22
N THR A 113 -10.26 0.18 -0.28
CA THR A 113 -9.91 1.18 -1.31
C THR A 113 -8.80 2.08 -0.75
N VAL A 114 -7.65 2.11 -1.44
CA VAL A 114 -6.50 2.92 -1.05
C VAL A 114 -6.29 4.03 -2.07
N THR A 115 -6.20 5.27 -1.60
CA THR A 115 -5.90 6.42 -2.43
C THR A 115 -4.39 6.60 -2.60
N LEU A 116 -3.93 6.60 -3.84
CA LEU A 116 -2.54 6.81 -4.25
C LEU A 116 -2.20 8.30 -4.24
N MET A 117 -1.13 8.63 -3.52
CA MET A 117 -0.62 10.00 -3.43
C MET A 117 0.13 10.39 -4.71
N SER A 118 -0.23 11.54 -5.30
CA SER A 118 0.32 12.08 -6.56
C SER A 118 1.41 13.12 -6.38
#